data_AF-A0A1T3VSG4-F1
#
_entry.id   AF-A0A1T3VSG4-F1
#
_cell.length_a   1.000
_cell.length_b   1.000
_cell.length_c   1.000
_cell.angle_alpha   90.00
_cell.angle_beta   90.00
_cell.angle_gamma   90.00
#
_symmetry.space_group_name_H-M   'P 1'
#
loop_
_entity.id
_entity.type
_entity.pdbx_description
1 polymer ?
#
loop_
_entity_poly.entity_id
_entity_poly.type
_entity_poly.pdbx_seq_one_letter_code
_entity_poly.pdbx_strand_id
1 'polypeptide(L)'
;TWDELDRASKEFAMGRRLDTGAPLTGTRESDPPDLQAQVNGIPVIPPNSHIALARPVHEGERFLRRPYNYDDPPAAGATTDSGLIFASYQRDPARQFVPVQQRLAGADAMNPWITTVGSATFAMLPGVAEGGWLGQGLFG
;
A
#
# COMPACT_ATOMS: atom_id res chain seq x y z
N THR A 1 -12.52 14.52 -7.99
CA THR A 1 -11.10 14.09 -7.91
C THR A 1 -10.72 13.85 -6.46
N TRP A 2 -9.52 13.36 -6.14
CA TRP A 2 -9.06 13.27 -4.73
C TRP A 2 -9.13 14.62 -4.02
N ASP A 3 -8.85 15.73 -4.72
CA ASP A 3 -8.88 17.07 -4.16
C ASP A 3 -10.27 17.58 -3.78
N GLU A 4 -11.32 17.01 -4.39
CA GLU A 4 -12.72 17.36 -4.09
C GLU A 4 -13.26 16.65 -2.84
N LEU A 5 -12.59 15.61 -2.35
CA LEU A 5 -13.01 14.93 -1.13
C LEU A 5 -12.73 15.77 0.10
N ASP A 6 -13.71 15.80 1.01
CA ASP A 6 -13.48 16.32 2.34
C ASP A 6 -12.46 15.46 3.10
N ARG A 7 -11.85 16.08 4.11
CA ARG A 7 -10.80 15.45 4.89
C ARG A 7 -11.26 14.16 5.56
N ALA A 8 -12.48 14.11 6.09
CA ALA A 8 -12.98 12.92 6.78
C ALA A 8 -13.14 11.75 5.80
N SER A 9 -13.64 12.00 4.58
CA SER A 9 -13.72 10.98 3.54
C SER A 9 -12.35 10.39 3.18
N LYS A 10 -11.31 11.22 3.05
CA LYS A 10 -9.93 10.75 2.82
C LYS A 10 -9.41 9.90 3.97
N GLU A 11 -9.61 10.38 5.20
CA GLU A 11 -9.17 9.69 6.42
C GLU A 11 -9.92 8.37 6.64
N PHE A 12 -11.21 8.30 6.30
CA PHE A 12 -12.01 7.07 6.35
C PHE A 12 -11.55 6.06 5.32
N ALA A 13 -11.28 6.49 4.09
CA ALA A 13 -10.80 5.59 3.07
C ALA A 13 -9.42 5.02 3.38
N MET A 14 -8.53 5.81 3.98
CA MET A 14 -7.24 5.33 4.47
C MET A 14 -7.37 4.49 5.74
N GLY A 15 -8.26 4.88 6.67
CA GLY A 15 -8.34 4.39 8.05
C GLY A 15 -7.32 5.04 9.00
N ARG A 16 -6.69 6.15 8.59
CA ARG A 16 -5.72 6.94 9.36
C ARG A 16 -5.94 8.44 9.16
N ARG A 17 -5.54 9.21 10.16
CA ARG A 17 -5.58 10.69 10.16
C ARG A 17 -4.47 11.24 9.26
N LEU A 18 -4.77 12.28 8.48
CA LEU A 18 -3.82 12.87 7.54
C LEU A 18 -2.72 13.70 8.22
N ASP A 19 -3.03 14.34 9.35
CA ASP A 19 -2.09 15.24 10.05
C ASP A 19 -1.06 14.51 10.92
N THR A 20 -1.45 13.39 11.52
CA THR A 20 -0.70 12.68 12.56
C THR A 20 -0.32 11.27 12.13
N GLY A 21 -0.94 10.75 11.08
CA GLY A 21 -0.80 9.35 10.67
C GLY A 21 -1.41 8.35 11.65
N ALA A 22 -2.02 8.78 12.76
CA ALA A 22 -2.62 7.89 13.74
C ALA A 22 -3.80 7.10 13.13
N PRO A 23 -4.07 5.85 13.57
CA PRO A 23 -5.35 5.21 13.24
C PRO A 23 -6.50 6.08 13.75
N LEU A 24 -7.68 5.96 13.14
CA LEU A 24 -8.86 6.74 13.57
C LEU A 24 -9.24 6.49 15.04
N THR A 25 -8.84 5.34 15.58
CA THR A 25 -9.01 4.89 16.96
C THR A 25 -7.86 5.24 17.92
N GLY A 26 -6.82 5.92 17.44
CA GLY A 26 -5.62 6.25 18.21
C GLY A 26 -5.23 7.72 18.13
N THR A 27 -4.05 8.03 18.68
CA THR A 27 -3.53 9.41 18.81
C THR A 27 -2.15 9.60 18.18
N ARG A 28 -1.34 8.54 18.07
CA ARG A 28 0.00 8.56 17.47
C ARG A 28 0.06 7.62 16.28
N GLU A 29 0.96 7.90 15.34
CA GLU A 29 1.19 7.07 14.15
C GLU A 29 1.45 5.59 14.49
N SER A 30 2.22 5.35 15.55
CA SER A 30 2.63 4.01 16.01
C SER A 30 1.56 3.27 16.82
N ASP A 31 0.42 3.90 17.12
CA ASP A 31 -0.65 3.22 17.84
C ASP A 31 -1.24 2.10 16.96
N PRO A 32 -1.53 0.91 17.53
CA PRO A 32 -2.16 -0.17 16.79
C PRO A 32 -3.60 0.21 16.42
N PRO A 33 -4.05 0.00 15.17
CA PRO A 33 -5.43 0.23 14.79
C PRO A 33 -6.37 -0.77 15.49
N ASP A 34 -7.35 -0.28 16.25
CA ASP A 34 -8.45 -1.10 16.76
C ASP A 34 -9.55 -1.24 15.70
N LEU A 35 -9.62 -2.41 15.05
CA LEU A 35 -10.62 -2.71 14.01
C LEU A 35 -11.97 -3.18 14.57
N GLN A 36 -12.07 -3.36 15.88
CA GLN A 36 -13.31 -3.76 16.56
C GLN A 36 -14.03 -2.58 17.21
N ALA A 37 -13.35 -1.42 17.35
CA ALA A 37 -13.95 -0.21 17.88
C ALA A 37 -15.17 0.23 17.06
N GLN A 38 -16.26 0.54 17.77
CA GLN A 38 -17.52 0.98 17.19
C GLN A 38 -18.11 2.14 17.97
N VAL A 39 -18.84 3.01 17.28
CA VAL A 39 -19.71 4.03 17.87
C VAL A 39 -21.11 3.80 17.33
N ASN A 40 -22.07 3.55 18.20
CA ASN A 40 -23.46 3.25 17.84
C ASN A 40 -23.60 2.08 16.83
N GLY A 41 -22.74 1.05 16.95
CA GLY A 41 -22.73 -0.11 16.06
C GLY A 41 -22.03 0.10 14.71
N ILE A 42 -21.49 1.29 14.47
CA ILE A 42 -20.74 1.62 13.24
C ILE A 42 -19.24 1.49 13.52
N PRO A 43 -18.47 0.72 12.74
CA PRO A 43 -17.02 0.64 12.87
C PRO A 43 -16.36 2.01 12.77
N VAL A 44 -15.46 2.32 13.71
CA VAL A 44 -14.69 3.57 13.68
C VAL A 44 -13.69 3.58 12.51
N ILE A 45 -13.08 2.42 12.24
CA ILE A 45 -12.29 2.19 11.03
C ILE A 45 -13.17 1.41 10.05
N PRO A 46 -13.53 1.98 8.88
CA PRO A 46 -14.37 1.29 7.91
C PRO A 46 -13.75 -0.05 7.48
N PRO A 47 -14.54 -1.14 7.38
CA PRO A 47 -14.02 -2.45 6.96
C PRO A 47 -13.39 -2.47 5.57
N ASN A 48 -13.80 -1.54 4.71
CA ASN A 48 -13.26 -1.33 3.36
C ASN A 48 -12.14 -0.26 3.30
N SER A 49 -11.69 0.25 4.44
CA SER A 49 -10.54 1.16 4.48
C SER A 49 -9.25 0.45 4.07
N HIS A 50 -8.32 1.19 3.48
CA HIS A 50 -7.06 0.66 2.97
C HIS A 50 -6.30 -0.12 4.04
N ILE A 51 -6.11 0.42 5.25
CA ILE A 51 -5.39 -0.33 6.30
C ILE A 51 -6.13 -1.57 6.78
N ALA A 52 -7.47 -1.58 6.76
CA ALA A 52 -8.24 -2.73 7.19
C ALA A 52 -8.05 -3.89 6.22
N LEU A 53 -8.02 -3.61 4.91
CA LEU A 53 -7.82 -4.62 3.87
C LEU A 53 -6.34 -5.00 3.67
N ALA A 54 -5.42 -4.04 3.80
CA ALA A 54 -3.98 -4.24 3.58
C ALA A 54 -3.27 -4.98 4.72
N ARG A 55 -3.89 -5.09 5.90
CA ARG A 55 -3.30 -5.79 7.04
C ARG A 55 -3.06 -7.28 6.72
N PRO A 56 -2.06 -7.93 7.33
CA PRO A 56 -1.95 -9.38 7.26
C PRO A 56 -3.16 -10.06 7.91
N VAL A 57 -3.89 -10.87 7.15
CA VAL A 57 -4.99 -11.72 7.65
C VAL A 57 -4.46 -13.12 7.99
N HIS A 58 -3.51 -13.60 7.19
CA HIS A 58 -2.82 -14.86 7.42
C HIS A 58 -1.33 -14.65 7.69
N GLU A 59 -0.70 -15.65 8.33
CA GLU A 59 0.75 -15.66 8.48
C GLU A 59 1.43 -15.61 7.10
N GLY A 60 2.46 -14.78 6.99
CA GLY A 60 3.18 -14.63 5.74
C GLY A 60 2.56 -13.62 4.77
N GLU A 61 1.56 -12.82 5.14
CA GLU A 61 1.07 -11.70 4.30
C GLU A 61 1.77 -10.37 4.61
N ARG A 62 3.06 -10.42 4.94
CA ARG A 62 3.89 -9.23 5.20
C ARG A 62 4.97 -9.12 4.14
N PHE A 63 5.22 -7.90 3.68
CA PHE A 63 6.28 -7.58 2.74
C PHE A 63 6.81 -6.19 3.04
N LEU A 64 8.07 -5.94 2.67
CA LEU A 64 8.69 -4.63 2.86
C LEU A 64 8.21 -3.71 1.75
N ARG A 65 7.47 -2.66 2.10
CA ARG A 65 7.16 -1.56 1.18
C ARG A 65 8.29 -0.53 1.24
N ARG A 66 8.83 -0.15 0.08
CA ARG A 66 9.85 0.91 -0.04
C ARG A 66 9.55 1.78 -1.27
N PRO A 67 8.42 2.51 -1.23
CA PRO A 67 7.92 3.23 -2.39
C PRO A 67 8.64 4.56 -2.60
N TYR A 68 8.41 5.15 -3.78
CA TYR A 68 8.84 6.49 -4.15
C TYR A 68 7.67 7.25 -4.79
N ASN A 69 7.59 8.55 -4.56
CA ASN A 69 6.65 9.41 -5.29
C ASN A 69 7.20 9.69 -6.69
N TYR A 70 6.32 9.84 -7.67
CA TYR A 70 6.68 10.39 -8.98
C TYR A 70 5.75 11.56 -9.34
N ASP A 71 6.25 12.48 -10.15
CA ASP A 71 5.53 13.64 -10.68
C ASP A 71 6.13 14.01 -12.04
N ASP A 72 5.49 13.58 -13.11
CA ASP A 72 5.96 13.71 -14.48
C ASP A 72 5.10 14.73 -15.26
N PRO A 73 5.60 15.27 -16.40
CA PRO A 73 4.81 16.15 -17.24
C PRO A 73 3.51 15.48 -17.72
N PRO A 74 2.33 16.08 -17.46
CA PRO A 74 1.08 15.47 -17.84
C PRO A 74 0.89 15.43 -19.35
N ALA A 75 0.19 14.39 -19.83
CA ALA A 75 -0.27 14.33 -21.21
C ALA A 75 -1.23 15.49 -21.54
N ALA A 76 -1.37 15.81 -22.83
CA ALA A 76 -2.29 16.84 -23.28
C ALA A 76 -3.73 16.55 -22.81
N GLY A 77 -4.34 17.51 -22.11
CA GLY A 77 -5.70 17.37 -21.54
C GLY A 77 -5.75 16.80 -20.13
N ALA A 78 -4.62 16.38 -19.54
CA ALA A 78 -4.51 16.03 -18.13
C ALA A 78 -3.87 17.18 -17.33
N THR A 79 -4.27 17.31 -16.06
CA THR A 79 -3.71 18.33 -15.15
C THR A 79 -2.49 17.85 -14.37
N THR A 80 -2.36 16.54 -14.16
CA THR A 80 -1.31 15.91 -13.35
C THR A 80 -0.97 14.53 -13.90
N ASP A 81 0.30 14.14 -13.82
CA ASP A 81 0.75 12.75 -13.91
C ASP A 81 1.64 12.45 -12.70
N SER A 82 0.97 12.25 -11.57
CA SER A 82 1.63 12.07 -10.28
C SER A 82 1.09 10.83 -9.59
N GLY A 83 1.94 10.16 -8.83
CA GLY A 83 1.54 8.94 -8.15
C GLY A 83 2.65 8.30 -7.34
N LEU A 84 2.57 6.98 -7.23
CA LEU A 84 3.46 6.18 -6.41
C LEU A 84 4.11 5.05 -7.21
N ILE A 85 5.43 5.04 -7.24
CA ILE A 85 6.22 3.87 -7.61
C ILE A 85 6.19 2.92 -6.41
N PHE A 86 5.22 2.01 -6.41
CA PHE A 86 5.06 1.04 -5.33
C PHE A 86 6.05 -0.13 -5.48
N ALA A 87 7.24 0.02 -4.88
CA ALA A 87 8.19 -1.08 -4.77
C ALA A 87 7.94 -1.88 -3.48
N SER A 88 7.77 -3.20 -3.62
CA SER A 88 7.63 -4.14 -2.51
C SER A 88 8.58 -5.32 -2.64
N TYR A 89 9.12 -5.76 -1.51
CA TYR A 89 10.12 -6.82 -1.42
C TYR A 89 9.62 -7.94 -0.51
N GLN A 90 9.62 -9.16 -1.06
CA GLN A 90 9.09 -10.36 -0.45
C GLN A 90 9.87 -11.57 -0.96
N ARG A 91 9.85 -12.66 -0.19
CA ARG A 91 10.45 -13.94 -0.58
C ARG A 91 9.56 -14.70 -1.55
N ASP A 92 8.25 -14.68 -1.33
CA ASP A 92 7.24 -15.37 -2.13
C ASP A 92 6.06 -14.42 -2.41
N PRO A 93 5.99 -13.81 -3.61
CA PRO A 93 4.89 -12.92 -3.98
C PRO A 93 3.51 -13.57 -3.91
N ALA A 94 3.40 -14.87 -4.21
CA ALA A 94 2.11 -15.57 -4.23
C ALA A 94 1.53 -15.73 -2.82
N ARG A 95 2.39 -15.80 -1.79
CA ARG A 95 1.98 -15.86 -0.39
C ARG A 95 1.93 -14.50 0.30
N GLN A 96 2.82 -13.59 -0.08
CA GLN A 96 3.02 -12.32 0.63
C GLN A 96 2.22 -11.17 0.01
N PHE A 97 2.33 -10.96 -1.30
CA PHE A 97 1.79 -9.76 -1.96
C PHE A 97 0.41 -10.01 -2.60
N VAL A 98 0.28 -11.09 -3.37
CA VAL A 98 -0.91 -11.38 -4.17
C VAL A 98 -2.20 -11.46 -3.33
N PRO A 99 -2.24 -12.15 -2.17
CA PRO A 99 -3.46 -12.23 -1.36
C PRO A 99 -3.89 -10.86 -0.84
N VAL A 100 -2.93 -10.02 -0.46
CA VAL A 100 -3.18 -8.65 -0.01
C VAL A 100 -3.74 -7.80 -1.16
N GLN A 101 -3.10 -7.85 -2.33
CA GLN A 101 -3.56 -7.11 -3.50
C GLN A 101 -4.94 -7.55 -3.98
N GLN A 102 -5.27 -8.84 -3.92
CA GLN A 102 -6.59 -9.37 -4.28
C GLN A 102 -7.70 -8.83 -3.37
N ARG A 103 -7.44 -8.73 -2.05
CA ARG A 103 -8.40 -8.09 -1.13
C ARG A 103 -8.59 -6.61 -1.44
N LEU A 104 -7.50 -5.90 -1.71
CA LEU A 104 -7.57 -4.47 -2.05
C LEU A 104 -8.36 -4.26 -3.35
N ALA A 105 -8.09 -5.05 -4.39
CA ALA A 105 -8.81 -5.00 -5.65
C ALA A 105 -10.33 -5.25 -5.49
N GLY A 106 -10.72 -6.09 -4.53
CA GLY A 106 -12.12 -6.46 -4.31
C GLY A 106 -12.98 -5.38 -3.67
N ALA A 107 -12.41 -4.53 -2.79
CA ALA A 107 -13.24 -3.65 -1.96
C ALA A 107 -12.56 -2.36 -1.46
N ASP A 108 -11.30 -2.09 -1.77
CA ASP A 108 -10.59 -0.95 -1.19
C ASP A 108 -11.25 0.38 -1.58
N ALA A 109 -11.58 1.15 -0.55
CA ALA A 109 -12.10 2.49 -0.69
C ALA A 109 -11.15 3.36 -1.53
N MET A 110 -9.84 3.11 -1.53
CA MET A 110 -8.84 3.87 -2.31
C MET A 110 -8.94 3.70 -3.83
N ASN A 111 -9.53 2.62 -4.33
CA ASN A 111 -9.53 2.26 -5.75
C ASN A 111 -10.08 3.35 -6.71
N PRO A 112 -11.12 4.13 -6.37
CA PRO A 112 -11.59 5.21 -7.24
C PRO A 112 -10.61 6.37 -7.43
N TRP A 113 -9.53 6.44 -6.63
CA TRP A 113 -8.56 7.56 -6.67
C TRP A 113 -7.15 7.12 -7.01
N ILE A 114 -6.91 5.83 -7.24
CA ILE A 114 -5.64 5.29 -7.68
C ILE A 114 -5.85 4.39 -8.89
N THR A 115 -4.91 4.44 -9.83
CA THR A 115 -4.93 3.57 -11.01
C THR A 115 -3.57 2.90 -11.13
N THR A 116 -3.56 1.56 -11.25
CA THR A 116 -2.33 0.84 -11.58
C THR A 116 -2.08 0.93 -13.08
N VAL A 117 -1.08 1.70 -13.49
CA VAL A 117 -0.75 1.93 -14.91
C VAL A 117 0.43 1.09 -15.41
N GLY A 118 1.17 0.45 -14.50
CA GLY A 118 2.30 -0.41 -14.82
C GLY A 118 2.58 -1.42 -13.72
N SER A 119 3.10 -2.58 -14.09
CA SER A 119 3.49 -3.64 -13.15
C SER A 119 4.64 -4.46 -13.72
N ALA A 120 5.56 -4.85 -12.85
CA ALA A 120 6.67 -5.74 -13.18
C ALA A 120 7.05 -6.58 -11.95
N THR A 121 7.58 -7.76 -12.17
CA THR A 121 8.08 -8.66 -11.11
C THR A 121 9.48 -9.11 -11.46
N PHE A 122 10.39 -9.02 -10.49
CA PHE A 122 11.80 -9.36 -10.66
C PHE A 122 12.27 -10.28 -9.54
N ALA A 123 13.20 -11.18 -9.87
CA ALA A 123 13.96 -11.92 -8.87
C ALA A 123 15.16 -11.07 -8.42
N MET A 124 15.23 -10.76 -7.13
CA MET A 124 16.39 -10.09 -6.54
C MET A 124 17.46 -11.14 -6.22
N LEU A 125 18.58 -11.07 -6.91
CA LEU A 125 19.71 -12.00 -6.73
C LEU A 125 20.37 -11.81 -5.35
N PRO A 126 21.02 -12.86 -4.80
CA PRO A 126 21.78 -12.73 -3.57
C PRO A 126 22.95 -11.75 -3.73
N GLY A 127 23.48 -11.29 -2.59
CA GLY A 127 24.70 -10.48 -2.55
C GLY A 127 25.92 -11.19 -3.13
N VAL A 128 26.95 -10.40 -3.43
CA VAL A 128 28.17 -10.84 -4.12
C VAL A 128 29.31 -10.98 -3.11
N ALA A 129 30.00 -12.12 -3.13
CA ALA A 129 31.23 -12.31 -2.35
C ALA A 129 32.41 -11.61 -3.03
N GLU A 130 33.48 -11.32 -2.28
CA GLU A 130 34.70 -10.71 -2.84
C GLU A 130 35.25 -11.54 -4.02
N GLY A 131 35.60 -10.87 -5.11
CA GLY A 131 36.04 -11.51 -6.36
C GLY A 131 34.93 -12.08 -7.25
N GLY A 132 33.66 -12.03 -6.83
CA GLY A 132 32.51 -12.48 -7.61
C GLY A 132 31.78 -11.37 -8.37
N TRP A 133 30.67 -11.73 -9.05
CA TRP A 133 29.78 -10.78 -9.73
C TRP A 133 28.29 -11.11 -9.53
N LEU A 134 27.42 -10.12 -9.71
CA LEU A 134 25.97 -10.26 -9.47
C LEU A 134 25.35 -11.27 -10.44
N GLY A 135 24.79 -12.36 -9.90
CA GLY A 135 24.19 -13.42 -10.72
C GLY A 135 25.15 -14.52 -11.12
N GLN A 136 26.40 -14.50 -10.64
CA GLN A 136 27.36 -15.57 -10.88
C GLN A 136 26.82 -16.97 -10.51
N GLY A 137 26.08 -17.10 -9.41
CA GLY A 137 25.47 -18.37 -9.02
C GLY A 137 24.33 -18.87 -9.93
N LEU A 138 23.86 -18.04 -10.87
CA LEU A 138 22.83 -18.38 -11.85
C LEU A 138 23.38 -18.54 -13.27
N PHE A 139 24.40 -17.76 -13.62
CA PHE A 139 24.87 -17.59 -15.00
C PHE A 139 26.34 -18.01 -15.23
N GLY A 140 27.10 -18.30 -14.17
CA GLY A 140 28.52 -18.68 -14.25
C GLY A 140 28.77 -20.17 -14.41
#